data_AF-A0A9D1BZE2-F1
#
_entry.id   AF-A0A9D1BZE2-F1
#
_cell.length_a   1.000
_cell.length_b   1.000
_cell.length_c   1.000
_cell.angle_alpha   90.00
_cell.angle_beta   90.00
_cell.angle_gamma   90.00
#
_symmetry.space_group_name_H-M   'P 1'
#
loop_
_entity.id
_entity.type
_entity.pdbx_description
1 polymer ?
#
loop_
_entity_poly.entity_id
_entity_poly.type
_entity_poly.pdbx_seq_one_letter_code
_entity_poly.pdbx_strand_id
1 'polypeptide(L)'
;DRFMHQPEDVSNTRNNFPEMIACDMEAAAVAQVCHTFETPFVIIRSLSDIAGKENAVTFEKYLEQAATHSAKVILEMLNQLKK
;
A
#
# COMPACT_ATOMS: atom_id res chain seq x y z
N ASP A 1 3.22 0.72 -12.13
CA ASP A 1 2.30 1.87 -12.27
C ASP A 1 0.99 1.46 -12.93
N ARG A 2 0.23 0.59 -12.27
CA ARG A 2 -1.07 0.13 -12.76
C ARG A 2 -1.98 -0.10 -11.57
N PHE A 3 -3.22 0.37 -11.65
CA PHE A 3 -4.24 0.01 -10.68
C PHE A 3 -4.67 -1.46 -10.91
N MET A 4 -4.52 -2.31 -9.90
CA MET A 4 -4.65 -3.77 -9.99
C MET A 4 -6.12 -4.23 -10.02
N HIS A 5 -6.79 -3.91 -11.13
CA HIS A 5 -8.21 -4.23 -11.35
C HIS A 5 -8.43 -5.45 -12.25
N GLN A 6 -7.61 -5.63 -13.30
CA GLN A 6 -7.80 -6.71 -14.25
C GLN A 6 -7.44 -8.07 -13.62
N PRO A 7 -8.31 -9.09 -13.70
CA PRO A 7 -8.06 -10.39 -13.07
C PRO A 7 -6.76 -11.07 -13.53
N GLU A 8 -6.39 -10.92 -14.80
CA GLU A 8 -5.15 -11.47 -15.35
C GLU A 8 -3.91 -10.84 -14.72
N ASP A 9 -3.87 -9.51 -14.58
CA ASP A 9 -2.76 -8.82 -13.93
C ASP A 9 -2.61 -9.26 -12.47
N VAL A 10 -3.73 -9.38 -11.76
CA VAL A 10 -3.76 -9.82 -10.35
C VAL A 10 -3.25 -11.26 -10.22
N SER A 11 -3.72 -12.16 -11.07
CA SER A 11 -3.27 -13.56 -11.08
C SER A 11 -1.79 -13.67 -11.41
N ASN A 12 -1.32 -13.00 -12.46
CA ASN A 12 0.09 -12.99 -12.86
C ASN A 12 0.98 -12.45 -11.74
N THR A 13 0.57 -11.35 -11.10
CA THR A 13 1.33 -10.74 -10.01
C THR A 13 1.38 -11.66 -8.78
N ARG A 14 0.27 -12.32 -8.41
CA ARG A 14 0.27 -13.30 -7.31
C ARG A 14 1.15 -14.51 -7.60
N ASN A 15 1.18 -14.99 -8.84
CA ASN A 15 2.07 -16.08 -9.23
C ASN A 15 3.55 -15.68 -9.14
N ASN A 16 3.88 -14.45 -9.53
CA ASN A 16 5.25 -13.94 -9.44
C ASN A 16 5.67 -13.63 -7.98
N PHE A 17 4.72 -13.24 -7.14
CA PHE A 17 4.95 -12.88 -5.73
C PHE A 17 3.95 -13.59 -4.80
N PRO A 18 4.11 -14.90 -4.53
CA PRO A 18 3.13 -15.69 -3.77
C PRO A 18 2.92 -15.21 -2.32
N GLU A 19 3.93 -14.55 -1.74
CA GLU A 19 3.89 -14.01 -0.37
C GLU A 19 3.37 -12.56 -0.31
N MET A 20 2.99 -11.96 -1.45
CA MET A 20 2.48 -10.59 -1.50
C MET A 20 1.17 -10.46 -0.70
N ILE A 21 1.20 -9.63 0.33
CA ILE A 21 0.03 -9.34 1.17
C ILE A 21 -0.82 -8.16 0.67
N ALA A 22 -0.21 -7.25 -0.11
CA ALA A 22 -0.85 -6.06 -0.68
C ALA A 22 -0.04 -5.54 -1.89
N CYS A 23 -0.66 -4.71 -2.73
CA CYS A 23 -0.01 -3.98 -3.81
C CYS A 23 -0.42 -2.51 -3.79
N ASP A 24 0.49 -1.62 -4.13
CA ASP A 24 0.24 -0.20 -4.36
C ASP A 24 1.02 0.30 -5.59
N MET A 25 1.13 1.62 -5.77
CA MET A 25 1.77 2.22 -6.94
C MET A 25 3.05 3.01 -6.61
N GLU A 26 3.38 3.24 -5.34
CA GLU A 26 4.50 4.12 -4.95
C GLU A 26 5.49 3.50 -3.96
N ALA A 27 5.11 2.49 -3.18
CA ALA A 27 5.92 2.04 -2.04
C ALA A 27 7.34 1.60 -2.47
N ALA A 28 7.43 0.81 -3.53
CA ALA A 28 8.71 0.32 -4.03
C ALA A 28 9.59 1.46 -4.59
N ALA A 29 8.98 2.47 -5.23
CA ALA A 29 9.72 3.62 -5.75
C ALA A 29 10.27 4.50 -4.61
N VAL A 30 9.45 4.78 -3.58
CA VAL A 30 9.91 5.48 -2.38
C VAL A 30 11.02 4.71 -1.68
N ALA A 31 10.85 3.40 -1.51
CA ALA A 31 11.86 2.51 -0.94
C ALA A 31 13.18 2.54 -1.72
N GLN A 32 13.12 2.52 -3.06
CA GLN A 32 14.30 2.60 -3.91
C GLN A 32 15.07 3.91 -3.70
N VAL A 33 14.37 5.05 -3.62
CA VAL A 33 15.00 6.35 -3.35
C VAL A 33 15.61 6.36 -1.94
N CYS A 34 14.86 5.96 -0.92
CA CYS A 34 15.38 5.90 0.45
C CYS A 34 16.61 5.00 0.57
N HIS A 35 16.60 3.85 -0.10
CA HIS A 35 17.76 2.95 -0.17
C HIS A 35 18.97 3.61 -0.84
N THR A 36 18.75 4.31 -1.97
CA THR A 36 19.81 5.02 -2.72
C THR A 36 20.48 6.10 -1.88
N PHE A 37 19.72 6.77 -1.02
CA PHE A 37 20.19 7.85 -0.16
C PHE A 37 20.44 7.40 1.29
N GLU A 38 20.57 6.09 1.53
CA GLU A 38 20.85 5.50 2.85
C GLU A 38 19.94 6.02 3.98
N THR A 39 18.69 6.33 3.65
CA THR A 39 17.71 6.90 4.57
C THR A 39 16.83 5.79 5.14
N PRO A 40 16.77 5.59 6.48
CA PRO A 40 15.86 4.63 7.08
C PRO A 40 14.41 4.93 6.70
N PHE A 41 13.66 3.90 6.32
CA PHE A 41 12.27 4.06 5.89
C PHE A 41 11.40 2.89 6.34
N VAL A 42 10.08 3.13 6.37
CA VAL A 42 9.04 2.13 6.57
C VAL A 42 7.83 2.52 5.72
N ILE A 43 7.17 1.53 5.12
CA ILE A 43 5.94 1.72 4.34
C ILE A 43 4.75 1.28 5.20
N ILE A 44 3.80 2.18 5.41
CA ILE A 44 2.55 1.91 6.14
C ILE A 44 1.38 2.20 5.21
N ARG A 45 0.54 1.18 4.99
CA ARG A 45 -0.66 1.27 4.15
C ARG A 45 -1.84 0.63 4.86
N SER A 46 -3.03 1.16 4.59
CA SER A 46 -4.31 0.53 4.92
C SER A 46 -4.98 0.08 3.64
N LEU A 47 -5.66 -1.06 3.66
CA LEU A 47 -6.36 -1.59 2.49
C LEU A 47 -7.62 -0.77 2.21
N SER A 48 -7.72 -0.23 1.00
CA SER A 48 -8.92 0.42 0.44
C SER A 48 -9.82 -0.55 -0.32
N ASP A 49 -9.26 -1.66 -0.81
CA ASP A 49 -9.95 -2.61 -1.67
C ASP A 49 -9.23 -3.96 -1.71
N ILE A 50 -9.86 -4.95 -2.34
CA ILE A 50 -9.27 -6.25 -2.60
C ILE A 50 -9.09 -6.39 -4.11
N ALA A 51 -7.84 -6.37 -4.56
CA ALA A 51 -7.49 -6.49 -5.97
C ALA A 51 -8.17 -7.70 -6.64
N GLY A 52 -8.76 -7.46 -7.83
CA GLY A 52 -9.46 -8.46 -8.62
C GLY A 52 -10.92 -8.73 -8.22
N LYS A 53 -11.50 -7.96 -7.28
CA LYS A 53 -12.93 -8.03 -6.91
C LYS A 53 -13.58 -6.66 -6.95
N GLU A 54 -14.43 -6.33 -7.94
CA GLU A 54 -15.19 -5.05 -8.06
C GLU A 54 -14.45 -3.80 -7.51
N ASN A 55 -13.13 -3.76 -7.66
CA ASN A 55 -12.29 -3.11 -6.65
C ASN A 55 -12.19 -1.61 -6.83
N ALA A 56 -12.50 -1.11 -8.04
CA ALA A 56 -12.65 0.31 -8.30
C ALA A 56 -13.79 0.93 -7.47
N VAL A 57 -14.94 0.26 -7.37
CA VAL A 57 -16.10 0.75 -6.60
C VAL A 57 -15.81 0.70 -5.10
N THR A 58 -15.18 -0.37 -4.62
CA THR A 58 -14.82 -0.47 -3.21
C THR A 58 -13.72 0.50 -2.83
N PHE A 59 -12.77 0.76 -3.73
CA PHE A 59 -11.70 1.72 -3.51
C PHE A 59 -12.29 3.10 -3.19
N GLU A 60 -13.17 3.63 -4.04
CA GLU A 60 -13.80 4.94 -3.79
C GLU A 60 -14.55 4.98 -2.47
N LYS A 61 -15.29 3.91 -2.14
CA LYS A 61 -16.07 3.80 -0.90
C LYS A 61 -15.20 3.80 0.36
N TYR A 62 -14.04 3.14 0.33
CA TYR A 62 -13.22 2.91 1.53
C TYR A 62 -11.94 3.75 1.56
N LEU A 63 -11.68 4.60 0.55
CA LEU A 63 -10.50 5.44 0.47
C LEU A 63 -10.33 6.32 1.72
N GLU A 64 -11.39 7.00 2.15
CA GLU A 64 -11.35 7.88 3.33
C GLU A 64 -11.07 7.09 4.61
N GLN A 65 -11.68 5.91 4.75
CA GLN A 65 -11.45 5.03 5.89
C GLN A 65 -10.01 4.51 5.91
N ALA A 66 -9.48 4.08 4.76
CA ALA A 66 -8.09 3.63 4.63
C ALA A 66 -7.09 4.75 4.94
N ALA A 67 -7.34 5.96 4.44
CA ALA A 67 -6.54 7.14 4.75
C ALA A 67 -6.56 7.45 6.25
N THR A 68 -7.74 7.43 6.87
CA THR A 68 -7.90 7.66 8.32
C THR A 68 -7.14 6.63 9.15
N HIS A 69 -7.23 5.34 8.80
CA HIS A 69 -6.51 4.27 9.50
C HIS A 69 -4.99 4.42 9.37
N SER A 70 -4.49 4.67 8.15
CA SER A 70 -3.07 4.92 7.91
C SER A 70 -2.55 6.10 8.73
N ALA A 71 -3.27 7.24 8.68
CA ALA A 71 -2.89 8.44 9.41
C ALA A 71 -2.85 8.21 10.94
N LYS A 72 -3.82 7.48 11.49
CA LYS A 72 -3.84 7.14 12.93
C LYS A 72 -2.59 6.35 13.34
N VAL A 73 -2.20 5.34 12.57
CA VAL A 73 -1.00 4.53 12.86
C VAL A 73 0.26 5.40 12.79
N ILE A 74 0.37 6.26 11.77
CA ILE A 74 1.52 7.16 11.61
C ILE A 74 1.61 8.16 12.78
N LEU A 75 0.50 8.79 13.16
CA LEU A 75 0.47 9.75 14.26
C LEU A 75 0.87 9.10 15.59
N GLU A 76 0.40 7.87 15.84
CA GLU A 76 0.77 7.12 17.03
C GLU A 76 2.25 6.71 17.02
N MET A 77 2.76 6.23 15.88
CA MET A 77 4.19 5.95 15.70
C MET A 77 5.04 7.20 15.97
N LEU A 78 4.64 8.36 15.45
CA LEU A 78 5.34 9.62 15.70
C LEU A 78 5.31 10.03 17.18
N ASN A 79 4.22 9.76 17.90
CA ASN A 79 4.15 10.02 19.34
C ASN A 79 5.11 9.13 20.12
N GLN A 80 5.30 7.88 19.71
CA GLN A 80 6.25 6.95 20.34
C GLN A 80 7.72 7.23 19.98
N LEU A 81 7.97 7.91 18.86
CA LEU A 81 9.30 8.32 18.42
C LEU A 81 9.75 9.67 19.00
N LYS A 82 8.82 10.47 19.54
CA LYS A 82 9.17 11.68 20.29
C LYS A 82 9.87 11.26 21.59
N LYS A 83 11.14 11.63 21.70
CA LYS A 83 11.91 11.53 22.95
C LYS A 83 11.34 12.45 24.02
#